data_AF-A0A1B6LBP0-F1
#
_entry.id   AF-A0A1B6LBP0-F1
#
_cell.length_a   1.000
_cell.length_b   1.000
_cell.length_c   1.000
_cell.angle_alpha   90.00
_cell.angle_beta   90.00
_cell.angle_gamma   90.00
#
_symmetry.space_group_name_H-M   'P 1'
#
loop_
_entity.id
_entity.type
_entity.pdbx_description
1 polymer ?
#
loop_
_entity_poly.entity_id
_entity_poly.type
_entity_poly.pdbx_seq_one_letter_code
_entity_poly.pdbx_strand_id
1 'polypeptide(L)'
;MGKKAKAKGVEKLIQVENPNRVQKKAKKLSTLNEVVNQNVKTELSRKEREELEKQRATAHYQKLHAEGKTEEARADLARLAIIKQQRADAAKRREDEKKAKEELQQKKTAQTQKALGKKTT
;
A
#
# COMPACT_ATOMS: atom_id res chain seq x y z
N MET A 1 -58.54 -22.27 14.28
CA MET A 1 -58.13 -23.68 14.39
C MET A 1 -56.70 -23.85 13.88
N GLY A 2 -55.68 -23.64 14.73
CA GLY A 2 -54.26 -23.66 14.33
C GLY A 2 -53.65 -25.05 14.46
N LYS A 3 -53.19 -25.64 13.35
CA LYS A 3 -52.47 -26.91 13.32
C LYS A 3 -51.16 -26.78 14.12
N LYS A 4 -51.07 -27.48 15.26
CA LYS A 4 -49.80 -27.69 15.97
C LYS A 4 -48.88 -28.53 15.07
N ALA A 5 -47.75 -27.97 14.65
CA ALA A 5 -46.74 -28.71 13.92
C ALA A 5 -46.27 -29.91 14.76
N LYS A 6 -46.51 -31.13 14.26
CA LYS A 6 -46.03 -32.36 14.91
C LYS A 6 -44.51 -32.41 14.72
N ALA A 7 -43.76 -32.50 15.82
CA ALA A 7 -42.32 -32.73 15.79
C ALA A 7 -42.03 -34.01 14.99
N LYS A 8 -41.01 -33.98 14.14
CA LYS A 8 -40.69 -35.07 13.21
C LYS A 8 -39.73 -36.05 13.88
N GLY A 9 -40.11 -37.33 13.91
CA GLY A 9 -39.20 -38.44 14.28
C GLY A 9 -38.86 -38.55 15.77
N VAL A 10 -37.65 -39.02 16.05
CA VAL A 10 -37.16 -39.48 17.37
C VAL A 10 -36.64 -38.33 18.24
N GLU A 11 -36.78 -37.07 17.79
CA GLU A 11 -36.27 -35.86 18.48
C GLU A 11 -36.75 -35.69 19.94
N LYS A 12 -37.85 -36.35 20.33
CA LYS A 12 -38.37 -36.34 21.70
C LYS A 12 -37.91 -37.51 22.58
N LEU A 13 -37.34 -38.56 21.99
CA LEU A 13 -36.97 -39.79 22.70
C LEU A 13 -35.51 -39.77 23.19
N ILE A 14 -34.65 -38.95 22.57
CA ILE A 14 -33.24 -38.84 22.95
C ILE A 14 -33.08 -37.63 23.87
N GLN A 15 -32.90 -37.90 25.16
CA GLN A 15 -32.61 -36.89 26.17
C GLN A 15 -31.16 -36.41 25.96
N VAL A 16 -30.99 -35.26 25.30
CA VAL A 16 -29.66 -34.71 25.02
C VAL A 16 -29.10 -34.05 26.28
N GLU A 17 -28.53 -34.84 27.17
CA GLU A 17 -27.79 -34.40 28.35
C GLU A 17 -26.35 -34.04 27.97
N ASN A 18 -26.20 -33.02 27.12
CA ASN A 18 -24.89 -32.46 26.86
C ASN A 18 -24.68 -31.24 27.78
N PRO A 19 -23.78 -31.32 28.78
CA PRO A 19 -23.56 -30.25 29.75
C PRO A 19 -23.02 -28.96 29.10
N ASN A 20 -22.42 -29.04 27.92
CA ASN A 20 -21.95 -27.89 27.13
C ASN A 20 -23.02 -27.38 26.13
N ARG A 21 -24.23 -27.93 26.15
CA ARG A 21 -25.30 -27.51 25.23
C ARG A 21 -25.89 -26.19 25.67
N VAL A 22 -25.57 -25.14 24.92
CA VAL A 22 -26.19 -23.82 25.11
C VAL A 22 -27.66 -23.87 24.68
N GLN A 23 -28.57 -23.91 25.65
CA GLN A 23 -30.01 -23.82 25.39
C GLN A 23 -30.38 -22.37 25.02
N LYS A 24 -30.72 -22.14 23.75
CA LYS A 24 -31.20 -20.83 23.30
C LYS A 24 -32.64 -20.60 23.80
N LYS A 25 -32.79 -19.88 24.91
CA LYS A 25 -34.10 -19.39 25.38
C LYS A 25 -34.61 -18.30 24.43
N ALA A 26 -35.87 -18.37 24.03
CA ALA A 26 -36.49 -17.35 23.20
C ALA A 26 -36.57 -16.02 23.97
N LYS A 27 -35.83 -15.01 23.51
CA LYS A 27 -35.90 -13.65 24.06
C LYS A 27 -37.12 -12.93 23.49
N LYS A 28 -37.80 -12.13 24.31
CA LYS A 28 -38.95 -11.31 23.88
C LYS A 28 -38.46 -10.19 22.97
N LEU A 29 -39.27 -9.86 21.95
CA LEU A 29 -38.95 -8.85 20.95
C LEU A 29 -38.74 -7.45 21.55
N SER A 30 -39.48 -7.12 22.62
CA SER A 30 -39.37 -5.85 23.34
C SER A 30 -37.97 -5.64 23.93
N THR A 31 -37.37 -6.70 24.50
CA THR A 31 -36.04 -6.65 25.10
C THR A 31 -34.92 -6.52 24.06
N LEU A 32 -35.14 -7.03 22.84
CA LEU A 32 -34.20 -6.83 21.74
C LEU A 32 -34.25 -5.39 21.22
N ASN A 33 -35.44 -4.81 21.12
CA ASN A 33 -35.59 -3.40 20.72
C ASN A 33 -34.98 -2.44 21.74
N GLU A 34 -35.09 -2.71 23.04
CA GLU A 34 -34.44 -1.89 24.08
C GLU A 34 -32.91 -1.88 23.93
N VAL A 35 -32.29 -3.04 23.68
CA VAL A 35 -30.82 -3.14 23.48
C VAL A 35 -30.37 -2.41 22.21
N VAL A 36 -31.14 -2.50 21.13
CA VAL A 36 -30.85 -1.80 19.87
C VAL A 36 -31.05 -0.28 20.03
N ASN A 37 -32.11 0.14 20.72
CA ASN A 37 -32.42 1.56 20.95
C ASN A 37 -31.47 2.23 21.95
N GLN A 38 -30.87 1.47 22.87
CA GLN A 38 -29.91 2.01 23.84
C GLN A 38 -28.51 2.26 23.28
N ASN A 39 -28.29 2.04 21.98
CA ASN A 39 -27.02 2.38 21.30
C ASN A 39 -25.80 1.87 22.09
N VAL A 40 -25.97 0.72 22.76
CA VAL A 40 -24.93 0.09 23.56
C VAL A 40 -23.89 -0.33 22.54
N LYS A 41 -22.81 0.46 22.43
CA LYS A 41 -21.63 0.12 21.65
C LYS A 41 -21.24 -1.27 22.09
N THR A 42 -21.60 -2.27 21.29
CA THR A 42 -21.16 -3.63 21.50
C THR A 42 -19.64 -3.55 21.51
N GLU A 43 -19.05 -3.72 22.69
CA GLU A 43 -17.61 -3.71 22.82
C GLU A 43 -17.08 -4.75 21.84
N LEU A 44 -16.35 -4.27 20.83
CA LEU A 44 -15.74 -5.12 19.81
C LEU A 44 -15.11 -6.31 20.52
N SER A 45 -15.47 -7.51 20.08
CA SER A 45 -14.91 -8.74 20.62
C SER A 45 -13.40 -8.61 20.59
N ARG A 46 -12.70 -9.19 21.56
CA ARG A 46 -11.22 -9.11 21.65
C ARG A 46 -10.55 -9.38 20.30
N LYS A 47 -11.09 -10.35 19.55
CA LYS A 47 -10.67 -10.71 18.20
C LYS A 47 -10.83 -9.57 17.18
N GLU A 48 -11.96 -8.89 17.20
CA GLU A 48 -12.25 -7.76 16.30
C GLU A 48 -11.36 -6.54 16.60
N ARG A 49 -11.02 -6.31 17.88
CA ARG A 49 -10.07 -5.26 18.27
C ARG A 49 -8.66 -5.55 17.75
N GLU A 50 -8.18 -6.77 17.93
CA GLU A 50 -6.86 -7.19 17.45
C GLU A 50 -6.78 -7.15 15.91
N GLU A 51 -7.85 -7.53 15.21
CA GLU A 51 -7.92 -7.43 13.74
C GLU A 51 -7.87 -5.97 13.25
N LEU A 52 -8.62 -5.06 13.90
CA LEU A 52 -8.59 -3.64 13.57
C LEU A 52 -7.23 -2.99 13.87
N GLU A 53 -6.61 -3.36 14.98
CA GLU A 53 -5.27 -2.87 15.32
C GLU A 53 -4.23 -3.34 14.31
N LYS A 54 -4.30 -4.61 13.90
CA LYS A 54 -3.44 -5.15 12.83
C LYS A 54 -3.63 -4.38 11.53
N GLN A 55 -4.88 -4.11 11.12
CA GLN A 55 -5.16 -3.30 9.93
C GLN A 55 -4.62 -1.87 10.04
N ARG A 56 -4.75 -1.24 11.21
CA ARG A 56 -4.19 0.10 11.45
C ARG A 56 -2.67 0.10 11.40
N ALA A 57 -2.02 -0.90 11.98
CA ALA A 57 -0.57 -1.04 11.95
C ALA A 57 -0.04 -1.25 10.53
N THR A 58 -0.70 -2.10 9.73
CA THR A 58 -0.31 -2.29 8.32
C THR A 58 -0.52 -1.02 7.50
N ALA A 59 -1.65 -0.33 7.68
CA ALA A 59 -1.90 0.94 7.00
C ALA A 59 -0.89 2.02 7.40
N HIS A 60 -0.53 2.09 8.68
CA HIS A 60 0.48 3.02 9.18
C HIS A 60 1.86 2.71 8.60
N TYR A 61 2.27 1.44 8.58
CA TYR A 61 3.53 1.01 7.94
C TYR A 61 3.56 1.38 6.46
N GLN A 62 2.50 1.06 5.71
CA GLN A 62 2.39 1.39 4.29
C GLN A 62 2.47 2.90 4.06
N LYS A 63 1.82 3.70 4.92
CA LYS A 63 1.89 5.15 4.85
C LYS A 63 3.32 5.65 5.09
N LEU A 64 4.00 5.18 6.14
CA LEU A 64 5.39 5.54 6.40
C LEU A 64 6.33 5.09 5.28
N HIS A 65 6.08 3.94 4.68
CA HIS A 65 6.88 3.43 3.55
C HIS A 65 6.68 4.30 2.31
N ALA A 66 5.43 4.67 2.00
CA ALA A 66 5.12 5.59 0.91
C ALA A 66 5.70 6.99 1.13
N GLU A 67 5.75 7.48 2.38
CA GLU A 67 6.42 8.72 2.75
C GLU A 67 7.95 8.64 2.70
N GLY A 68 8.53 7.45 2.46
CA GLY A 68 9.97 7.27 2.43
C GLY A 68 10.61 7.29 3.83
N LYS A 69 9.85 7.06 4.89
CA LYS A 69 10.33 7.11 6.28
C LYS A 69 10.80 5.76 6.80
N THR A 70 10.38 4.65 6.20
CA THR A 70 10.94 3.32 6.49
C THR A 70 12.39 3.24 5.99
N GLU A 71 13.21 2.40 6.64
CA GLU A 71 14.62 2.23 6.23
C GLU A 71 14.73 1.69 4.81
N GLU A 72 13.85 0.76 4.44
CA GLU A 72 13.72 0.20 3.08
C GLU A 72 13.49 1.31 2.05
N ALA A 73 12.48 2.16 2.25
CA ALA A 73 12.15 3.20 1.30
C ALA A 73 13.24 4.29 1.24
N ARG A 74 13.90 4.60 2.37
CA ARG A 74 15.07 5.50 2.37
C ARG A 74 16.23 4.94 1.55
N ALA A 75 16.52 3.66 1.70
CA ALA A 75 17.57 2.99 0.93
C ALA A 75 17.28 3.00 -0.57
N ASP A 76 16.03 2.71 -0.95
CA ASP A 76 15.59 2.75 -2.35
C ASP A 76 15.67 4.17 -2.93
N LEU A 77 15.22 5.19 -2.20
CA LEU A 77 15.35 6.59 -2.62
C LEU A 77 16.81 7.00 -2.77
N ALA A 78 17.68 6.60 -1.84
CA ALA A 78 19.12 6.86 -1.93
C ALA A 78 19.74 6.20 -3.17
N ARG A 79 19.37 4.95 -3.45
CA ARG A 79 19.80 4.23 -4.66
C ARG A 79 19.34 4.93 -5.93
N LEU A 80 18.08 5.36 -5.98
CA LEU A 80 17.54 6.12 -7.12
C LEU A 80 18.26 7.46 -7.30
N ALA A 81 18.59 8.15 -6.21
CA ALA A 81 19.34 9.40 -6.25
C ALA A 81 20.75 9.21 -6.84
N ILE A 82 21.46 8.16 -6.44
CA ILE A 82 22.78 7.81 -7.01
C ILE A 82 22.67 7.57 -8.52
N ILE A 83 21.69 6.79 -8.97
CA ILE A 83 21.48 6.53 -10.40
C ILE A 83 21.18 7.83 -11.15
N LYS A 84 20.36 8.72 -10.57
CA LYS A 84 20.04 10.02 -11.16
C LYS A 84 21.29 10.89 -11.30
N GLN A 85 22.14 10.93 -10.28
CA GLN A 85 23.43 11.64 -10.32
C GLN A 85 24.35 11.07 -11.40
N GLN A 86 24.54 9.74 -11.45
CA GLN A 86 25.37 9.10 -12.48
C GLN A 86 24.86 9.39 -13.89
N ARG A 87 23.54 9.42 -14.10
CA ARG A 87 22.94 9.78 -15.39
C ARG A 87 23.19 11.24 -15.75
N ALA A 88 23.02 12.15 -14.80
CA ALA A 88 23.28 13.58 -15.00
C ALA A 88 24.76 13.83 -15.31
N ASP A 89 25.68 13.22 -14.56
CA ASP A 89 27.12 13.33 -14.79
C ASP A 89 27.52 12.74 -16.15
N ALA A 90 26.97 11.60 -16.54
CA ALA A 90 27.22 11.01 -17.86
C ALA A 90 26.66 11.88 -19.00
N ALA A 91 25.50 12.50 -18.82
CA ALA A 91 24.95 13.45 -19.79
C ALA A 91 25.86 14.67 -19.93
N LYS A 92 26.26 15.27 -18.79
CA LYS A 92 27.17 16.42 -18.77
C LYS A 92 28.52 16.10 -19.42
N ARG A 93 29.14 14.97 -19.08
CA ARG A 93 30.40 14.53 -19.74
C ARG A 93 30.23 14.37 -21.25
N ARG A 94 29.13 13.78 -21.72
CA ARG A 94 28.87 13.66 -23.17
C ARG A 94 28.69 15.02 -23.84
N GLU A 95 28.04 15.98 -23.18
CA GLU A 95 27.87 17.34 -23.72
C GLU A 95 29.20 18.09 -23.77
N ASP A 96 30.00 18.01 -22.71
CA ASP A 96 31.31 18.65 -22.61
C ASP A 96 32.29 18.06 -23.65
N GLU A 97 32.31 16.73 -23.81
CA GLU A 97 33.12 16.06 -24.83
C GLU A 97 32.69 16.43 -26.26
N LYS A 98 31.38 16.59 -26.51
CA LYS A 98 30.88 17.03 -27.81
C LYS A 98 31.31 18.46 -28.11
N LYS A 99 31.12 19.38 -27.17
CA LYS A 99 31.55 20.79 -27.31
C LYS A 99 33.06 20.90 -27.52
N ALA A 100 33.86 20.16 -26.74
CA ALA A 100 35.32 20.15 -26.92
C ALA A 100 35.74 19.61 -28.30
N LYS A 101 35.08 18.57 -28.81
CA LYS A 101 35.34 18.03 -30.16
C LYS A 101 34.93 19.03 -31.24
N GLU A 102 33.78 19.68 -31.11
CA GLU A 102 33.31 20.70 -32.05
C GLU A 102 34.25 21.91 -32.06
N GLU A 103 34.68 22.41 -30.90
CA GLU A 103 35.66 23.50 -30.82
C GLU A 103 37.00 23.12 -31.43
N LEU A 104 37.49 21.90 -31.20
CA LEU A 104 38.71 21.39 -31.83
C LEU A 104 38.55 21.28 -33.34
N GLN A 105 37.41 20.81 -33.84
CA GLN A 105 37.12 20.75 -35.27
C GLN A 105 36.99 22.14 -35.89
N GLN A 106 36.34 23.09 -35.22
CA GLN A 106 36.25 24.48 -35.65
C GLN A 106 37.63 25.16 -35.68
N LYS A 107 38.46 24.96 -34.65
CA LYS A 107 39.83 25.47 -34.62
C LYS A 107 40.68 24.86 -35.73
N LYS A 108 40.57 23.54 -35.97
CA LYS A 108 41.27 22.86 -37.07
C LYS A 108 40.80 23.35 -38.43
N THR A 109 39.49 23.47 -38.67
CA THR A 109 38.93 23.98 -39.93
C THR A 109 39.27 25.44 -40.17
N ALA A 110 39.27 26.28 -39.13
CA ALA A 110 39.72 27.67 -39.21
C ALA A 110 41.22 27.77 -39.54
N GLN A 111 42.05 26.93 -38.91
CA GLN A 111 43.49 26.87 -39.22
C GLN A 111 43.75 26.38 -40.65
N THR A 112 43.06 25.34 -41.11
CA THR A 112 43.21 24.85 -42.50
C THR A 112 42.71 25.88 -43.51
N GLN A 113 41.60 26.58 -43.25
CA GLN A 113 41.11 27.66 -44.12
C GLN A 113 42.08 28.85 -44.17
N LYS A 114 42.68 29.22 -43.03
CA LYS A 114 43.72 30.26 -42.96
C LYS A 114 44.99 29.85 -43.72
N ALA A 115 45.42 28.60 -43.59
CA ALA A 115 46.59 28.05 -44.30
C ALA A 115 46.37 27.89 -45.81
N LEU A 116 45.15 27.54 -46.23
CA LEU A 116 44.75 27.47 -47.65
C LEU A 116 44.60 28.84 -48.31
N GLY A 117 44.86 29.94 -47.59
CA GLY A 117 45.06 31.25 -48.18
C GLY A 117 43.87 31.73 -49.00
N LYS A 118 42.63 31.47 -48.57
CA LYS A 118 41.43 32.12 -49.13
C LYS A 118 41.49 33.61 -48.81
N LYS A 119 42.35 34.34 -49.54
CA LYS A 119 42.25 35.76 -49.80
C LYS A 119 40.96 35.91 -50.59
N THR A 120 39.91 36.32 -49.91
CA THR A 120 38.78 36.98 -50.57
C THR A 120 39.35 38.21 -51.25
N THR A 121 39.32 38.22 -52.57
CA THR A 121 39.43 39.43 -53.39
C THR A 121 38.34 40.42 -52.99
#